data_AF-A0A097PKG5-F1
#
_entry.id   AF-A0A097PKG5-F1
#
_cell.length_a   1.000
_cell.length_b   1.000
_cell.length_c   1.000
_cell.angle_alpha   90.00
_cell.angle_beta   90.00
_cell.angle_gamma   90.00
#
_symmetry.space_group_name_H-M   'P 1'
#
loop_
_entity.id
_entity.type
_entity.pdbx_description
1 polymer ?
#
loop_
_entity_poly.entity_id
_entity_poly.type
_entity_poly.pdbx_seq_one_letter_code
_entity_poly.pdbx_strand_id
1 'polypeptide(L)'
;AVVAPETNCYVLDKSNYIYDFTKWVGKEFEYEGKDLVVRLCNDVQNRSKSGYVDFGHFNHFVAGHGNVDFVQEYYHGDLRSCEYYVYDNMGRTAQVNIFCGNCTNGATCKDESGCICSVTYDTTSCRVIVDLALSCGQPGPRIFQGFTVGFHPRAWEVVYNGITQWGYVKPQYGFSFGTEQTKVSLYFTAVAALSKLVSKPLYKVFPEKGLEIKLSGSASTGDPPTTLSPTVLDVTWRCQTKQDTPYEVNITVPIEGYDPVNFSLGKLCEYEQKGWATFGVLCCVLIVLSTAFCCAGFFYKTRVEGLYALPGMNILAACLEVTSGNDVSSQSSWEDSKYGSM
;
A
#
# COMPACT_ATOMS: atom_id res chain seq x y z
N ALA A 1 -7.32 11.99 10.06
CA ALA A 1 -6.50 11.29 9.05
C ALA A 1 -6.29 12.24 7.89
N VAL A 2 -5.07 12.37 7.38
CA VAL A 2 -4.82 13.12 6.15
C VAL A 2 -5.24 12.22 4.99
N VAL A 3 -6.35 12.57 4.35
CA VAL A 3 -6.99 11.79 3.28
C VAL A 3 -6.79 12.49 1.96
N ALA A 4 -6.55 11.72 0.90
CA ALA A 4 -6.51 12.26 -0.45
C ALA A 4 -7.85 12.94 -0.78
N PRO A 5 -7.86 14.19 -1.26
CA PRO A 5 -9.07 14.79 -1.79
C PRO A 5 -9.69 13.92 -2.91
N GLU A 6 -10.97 14.12 -3.20
CA GLU A 6 -11.69 13.34 -4.24
C GLU A 6 -11.15 13.60 -5.64
N THR A 7 -10.51 14.75 -5.84
CA THR A 7 -9.98 15.20 -7.11
C THR A 7 -8.54 15.66 -6.94
N ASN A 8 -7.77 15.70 -8.03
CA ASN A 8 -6.42 16.26 -8.03
C ASN A 8 -6.37 17.81 -7.89
N CYS A 9 -7.51 18.47 -7.67
CA CYS A 9 -7.61 19.91 -7.44
C CYS A 9 -7.33 20.26 -5.98
N TYR A 10 -6.12 19.98 -5.54
CA TYR A 10 -5.61 20.41 -4.25
C TYR A 10 -4.15 20.82 -4.40
N VAL A 11 -3.67 21.64 -3.48
CA VAL A 11 -2.30 22.14 -3.49
C VAL A 11 -1.77 22.26 -2.08
N LEU A 12 -0.47 22.05 -1.92
CA LEU A 12 0.23 22.24 -0.66
C LEU A 12 0.86 23.62 -0.66
N ASP A 13 0.65 24.39 0.40
CA ASP A 13 1.33 25.67 0.57
C ASP A 13 2.81 25.47 0.91
N LYS A 14 3.54 26.58 1.04
CA LYS A 14 4.98 26.57 1.40
C LYS A 14 5.27 25.96 2.78
N SER A 15 4.26 25.90 3.64
CA SER A 15 4.34 25.34 4.99
C SER A 15 3.84 23.89 5.07
N ASN A 16 3.48 23.30 3.93
CA ASN A 16 2.89 21.98 3.75
C ASN A 16 1.45 21.80 4.26
N TYR A 17 0.68 22.88 4.40
CA TYR A 17 -0.77 22.77 4.62
C TYR A 17 -1.49 22.47 3.32
N ILE A 18 -2.42 21.53 3.34
CA ILE A 18 -3.24 21.21 2.17
C ILE A 18 -4.40 22.19 2.03
N TYR A 19 -4.58 22.71 0.83
CA TYR A 19 -5.74 23.46 0.41
C TYR A 19 -6.52 22.62 -0.59
N ASP A 20 -7.75 22.30 -0.22
CA ASP A 20 -8.66 21.51 -1.03
C ASP A 20 -9.59 22.43 -1.83
N PHE A 21 -9.45 22.39 -3.16
CA PHE A 21 -10.25 23.15 -4.11
C PHE A 21 -11.28 22.26 -4.83
N THR A 22 -11.53 21.03 -4.38
CA THR A 22 -12.49 20.09 -4.99
C THR A 22 -13.86 20.71 -5.25
N LYS A 23 -14.36 21.57 -4.35
CA LYS A 23 -15.65 22.27 -4.51
C LYS A 23 -15.70 23.22 -5.71
N TRP A 24 -14.55 23.68 -6.17
CA TRP A 24 -14.40 24.65 -7.24
C TRP A 24 -14.00 24.00 -8.56
N VAL A 25 -13.84 22.68 -8.60
CA VAL A 25 -13.48 21.95 -9.82
C VAL A 25 -14.51 22.22 -10.90
N GLY A 26 -14.03 22.71 -12.03
CA GLY A 26 -14.89 22.97 -13.18
C GLY A 26 -15.72 24.25 -13.08
N LYS A 27 -15.60 25.04 -12.01
CA LYS A 27 -16.24 26.35 -11.88
C LYS A 27 -15.62 27.31 -12.91
N GLU A 28 -16.49 28.03 -13.61
CA GLU A 28 -16.12 28.99 -14.65
C GLU A 28 -16.06 30.40 -14.06
N PHE A 29 -15.02 31.14 -14.43
CA PHE A 29 -14.83 32.55 -14.13
C PHE A 29 -14.68 33.31 -15.45
N GLU A 30 -15.58 34.26 -15.69
CA GLU A 30 -15.58 35.11 -16.88
C GLU A 30 -15.04 36.50 -16.53
N TYR A 31 -14.20 37.06 -17.39
CA TYR A 31 -13.64 38.39 -17.17
C TYR A 31 -14.55 39.49 -17.73
N GLU A 32 -15.08 40.35 -16.86
CA GLU A 32 -15.95 41.46 -17.29
C GLU A 32 -15.18 42.44 -18.20
N GLY A 33 -15.49 42.45 -19.50
CA GLY A 33 -14.91 43.36 -20.50
C GLY A 33 -14.01 42.71 -21.55
N LYS A 34 -13.68 41.41 -21.44
CA LYS A 34 -13.09 40.61 -22.54
C LYS A 34 -13.66 39.19 -22.54
N ASP A 35 -13.72 38.56 -23.70
CA ASP A 35 -14.19 37.17 -23.86
C ASP A 35 -13.13 36.15 -23.38
N LEU A 36 -12.76 36.18 -22.10
CA LEU A 36 -11.87 35.19 -21.48
C LEU A 36 -12.62 34.45 -20.36
N VAL A 37 -12.53 33.13 -20.42
CA VAL A 37 -13.12 32.20 -19.45
C VAL A 37 -12.02 31.31 -18.90
N VAL A 38 -11.92 31.24 -17.58
CA VAL A 38 -11.05 30.27 -16.88
C VAL A 38 -11.94 29.25 -16.20
N ARG A 39 -11.59 27.98 -16.35
CA ARG A 39 -12.22 26.89 -15.62
C ARG A 39 -11.22 26.28 -14.65
N LEU A 40 -11.53 26.31 -13.36
CA LEU A 40 -10.57 25.94 -12.33
C LEU A 40 -10.32 24.41 -12.31
N CYS A 41 -9.05 24.00 -12.32
CA CYS A 41 -8.62 22.58 -12.26
C CYS A 41 -9.28 21.65 -13.29
N ASN A 42 -9.76 22.19 -14.42
CA ASN A 42 -10.46 21.42 -15.43
C ASN A 42 -10.40 22.15 -16.77
N ASP A 43 -10.57 21.40 -17.85
CA ASP A 43 -10.57 21.96 -19.19
C ASP A 43 -11.91 22.62 -19.53
N VAL A 44 -11.85 23.73 -20.27
CA VAL A 44 -13.04 24.38 -20.82
C VAL A 44 -13.62 23.48 -21.92
N GLN A 45 -14.79 22.90 -21.68
CA GLN A 45 -15.42 21.93 -22.61
C GLN A 45 -16.47 22.57 -23.52
N ASN A 46 -16.88 23.81 -23.26
CA ASN A 46 -17.94 24.45 -24.03
C ASN A 46 -17.38 25.05 -25.32
N ARG A 47 -17.80 24.53 -26.48
CA ARG A 47 -17.48 25.08 -27.79
C ARG A 47 -18.67 25.86 -28.32
N SER A 48 -18.53 27.18 -28.44
CA SER A 48 -19.51 28.01 -29.14
C SER A 48 -19.25 27.96 -30.64
N LYS A 49 -20.27 28.32 -31.43
CA LYS A 49 -20.22 28.31 -32.90
C LYS A 49 -19.27 29.38 -33.50
N SER A 50 -18.72 30.30 -32.69
CA SER A 50 -17.97 31.48 -33.15
C SER A 50 -16.45 31.35 -33.08
N GLY A 51 -15.90 30.21 -32.66
CA GLY A 51 -14.46 29.97 -32.63
C GLY A 51 -13.78 30.61 -31.41
N TYR A 52 -13.40 29.79 -30.44
CA TYR A 52 -12.55 30.21 -29.33
C TYR A 52 -11.08 30.01 -29.67
N VAL A 53 -10.22 30.75 -28.99
CA VAL A 53 -8.79 30.46 -28.97
C VAL A 53 -8.46 29.69 -27.71
N ASP A 54 -7.92 28.50 -27.88
CA ASP A 54 -7.47 27.66 -26.78
C ASP A 54 -6.11 28.14 -26.24
N PHE A 55 -6.03 28.37 -24.93
CA PHE A 55 -4.80 28.76 -24.24
C PHE A 55 -4.17 27.61 -23.45
N GLY A 56 -4.77 26.41 -23.47
CA GLY A 56 -4.17 25.20 -22.95
C GLY A 56 -5.08 24.36 -22.05
N HIS A 57 -4.62 23.14 -21.82
CA HIS A 57 -5.21 22.14 -20.93
C HIS A 57 -4.57 22.23 -19.55
N PHE A 58 -5.36 21.93 -18.51
CA PHE A 58 -4.87 21.93 -17.13
C PHE A 58 -3.71 20.96 -16.96
N ASN A 59 -2.56 21.45 -16.48
CA ASN A 59 -1.37 20.62 -16.29
C ASN A 59 -1.00 20.43 -14.82
N HIS A 60 -0.70 21.51 -14.10
CA HIS A 60 -0.30 21.42 -12.69
C HIS A 60 -0.80 22.58 -11.83
N PHE A 61 -0.86 22.29 -10.53
CA PHE A 61 -1.28 23.23 -9.49
C PHE A 61 -0.25 23.23 -8.36
N VAL A 62 0.39 24.38 -8.14
CA VAL A 62 1.52 24.52 -7.22
C VAL A 62 1.38 25.77 -6.34
N ALA A 63 2.13 25.81 -5.24
CA ALA A 63 2.25 27.02 -4.43
C ALA A 63 2.88 28.16 -5.24
N GLY A 64 2.32 29.36 -5.10
CA GLY A 64 2.81 30.56 -5.74
C GLY A 64 4.05 31.12 -5.04
N HIS A 65 4.69 32.11 -5.68
CA HIS A 65 5.85 32.80 -5.13
C HIS A 65 5.54 34.29 -4.88
N GLY A 66 6.22 34.89 -3.90
CA GLY A 66 5.98 36.29 -3.52
C GLY A 66 4.57 36.51 -2.98
N ASN A 67 3.83 37.43 -3.61
CA ASN A 67 2.46 37.81 -3.23
C ASN A 67 1.37 36.88 -3.80
N VAL A 68 1.74 35.91 -4.63
CA VAL A 68 0.80 34.93 -5.19
C VAL A 68 0.73 33.73 -4.26
N ASP A 69 -0.48 33.34 -3.87
CA ASP A 69 -0.69 32.20 -2.97
C ASP A 69 -0.52 30.88 -3.73
N PHE A 70 -1.17 30.75 -4.88
CA PHE A 70 -1.09 29.54 -5.72
C PHE A 70 -1.03 29.86 -7.21
N VAL A 71 -0.50 28.93 -8.01
CA VAL A 71 -0.39 29.07 -9.46
C VAL A 71 -0.91 27.80 -10.12
N GLN A 72 -1.83 27.98 -11.08
CA GLN A 72 -2.22 26.93 -12.01
C GLN A 72 -1.69 27.23 -13.40
N GLU A 73 -1.13 26.21 -14.05
CA GLU A 73 -0.58 26.35 -15.39
C GLU A 73 -1.32 25.43 -16.37
N TYR A 74 -1.56 26.00 -17.54
CA TYR A 74 -2.25 25.36 -18.65
C TYR A 74 -1.36 25.41 -19.87
N TYR A 75 -1.18 24.26 -20.51
CA TYR A 75 -0.24 24.08 -21.62
C TYR A 75 -0.90 23.41 -22.82
N HIS A 76 -0.22 23.44 -23.98
CA HIS A 76 -0.68 22.80 -25.22
C HIS A 76 -1.97 23.40 -25.78
N GLY A 77 -2.11 24.73 -25.71
CA GLY A 77 -3.19 25.45 -26.39
C GLY A 77 -2.93 25.59 -27.89
N ASP A 78 -3.73 26.43 -28.54
CA ASP A 78 -3.66 26.64 -29.99
C ASP A 78 -2.28 27.14 -30.44
N LEU A 79 -1.77 26.55 -31.52
CA LEU A 79 -0.48 26.95 -32.12
C LEU A 79 -0.60 28.17 -33.02
N ARG A 80 -1.82 28.49 -33.50
CA ARG A 80 -2.04 29.53 -34.51
C ARG A 80 -1.51 30.89 -34.04
N SER A 81 -0.60 31.47 -34.83
CA SER A 81 0.11 32.74 -34.55
C SER A 81 1.15 32.68 -33.43
N CYS A 82 1.47 31.49 -32.92
CA CYS A 82 2.46 31.27 -31.86
C CYS A 82 3.60 30.32 -32.25
N GLU A 83 3.59 29.84 -33.50
CA GLU A 83 4.53 28.87 -34.09
C GLU A 83 6.00 29.34 -34.08
N TYR A 84 6.24 30.66 -34.10
CA TYR A 84 7.58 31.23 -34.22
C TYR A 84 8.20 31.69 -32.89
N TYR A 85 7.43 31.68 -31.80
CA TYR A 85 7.79 32.38 -30.57
C TYR A 85 7.96 31.46 -29.36
N VAL A 86 7.43 30.23 -29.42
CA VAL A 86 7.45 29.28 -28.29
C VAL A 86 8.39 28.12 -28.61
N TYR A 87 9.39 27.91 -27.74
CA TYR A 87 10.23 26.72 -27.79
C TYR A 87 9.41 25.47 -27.38
N ASP A 88 9.68 24.31 -27.99
CA ASP A 88 9.10 23.00 -27.64
C ASP A 88 7.63 22.70 -27.98
N ASN A 89 7.05 23.31 -29.04
CA ASN A 89 5.67 23.00 -29.49
C ASN A 89 4.60 23.12 -28.39
N MET A 90 4.87 23.88 -27.31
CA MET A 90 3.96 24.00 -26.17
C MET A 90 2.67 24.78 -26.50
N GLY A 91 2.59 25.41 -27.68
CA GLY A 91 1.43 26.19 -28.09
C GLY A 91 1.23 27.44 -27.25
N ARG A 92 0.01 27.97 -27.26
CA ARG A 92 -0.41 28.98 -26.27
C ARG A 92 -0.41 28.36 -24.89
N THR A 93 -0.08 29.19 -23.90
CA THR A 93 -0.06 28.78 -22.49
C THR A 93 -0.86 29.77 -21.64
N ALA A 94 -1.42 29.31 -20.53
CA ALA A 94 -2.04 30.16 -19.53
C ALA A 94 -1.41 29.93 -18.16
N GLN A 95 -1.18 31.02 -17.44
CA GLN A 95 -0.81 31.01 -16.05
C GLN A 95 -1.89 31.73 -15.26
N VAL A 96 -2.54 31.02 -14.34
CA VAL A 96 -3.56 31.57 -13.44
C VAL A 96 -2.91 31.74 -12.07
N ASN A 97 -2.65 33.00 -11.71
CA ASN A 97 -2.19 33.37 -10.37
C ASN A 97 -3.41 33.49 -9.46
N ILE A 98 -3.42 32.72 -8.39
CA ILE A 98 -4.52 32.68 -7.44
C ILE A 98 -4.11 33.46 -6.19
N PHE A 99 -4.97 34.40 -5.82
CA PHE A 99 -4.88 35.18 -4.60
C PHE A 99 -6.04 34.80 -3.69
N CYS A 100 -5.73 34.45 -2.45
CA CYS A 100 -6.71 34.12 -1.44
C CYS A 100 -7.32 35.40 -0.85
N GLY A 101 -8.62 35.58 -1.07
CA GLY A 101 -9.37 36.75 -0.63
C GLY A 101 -9.71 37.68 -1.79
N ASN A 102 -9.26 38.94 -1.69
CA ASN A 102 -9.64 39.99 -2.64
C ASN A 102 -8.53 40.26 -3.67
N CYS A 103 -8.91 40.91 -4.77
CA CYS A 103 -7.96 41.40 -5.75
C CYS A 103 -6.95 42.37 -5.12
N THR A 104 -5.73 42.39 -5.65
CA THR A 104 -4.65 43.32 -5.25
C THR A 104 -5.06 44.80 -5.33
N ASN A 105 -6.02 45.12 -6.20
CA ASN A 105 -6.58 46.47 -6.37
C ASN A 105 -7.66 46.83 -5.33
N GLY A 106 -7.94 45.96 -4.35
CA GLY A 106 -8.98 46.17 -3.33
C GLY A 106 -10.42 45.97 -3.82
N ALA A 107 -10.62 45.55 -5.07
CA ALA A 107 -11.93 45.23 -5.62
C ALA A 107 -12.51 43.97 -4.96
N THR A 108 -13.78 44.04 -4.58
CA THR A 108 -14.55 42.91 -4.05
C THR A 108 -15.22 42.17 -5.21
N CYS A 109 -15.08 40.85 -5.23
CA CYS A 109 -15.72 40.01 -6.23
C CYS A 109 -17.23 39.97 -6.03
N LYS A 110 -17.98 39.97 -7.14
CA LYS A 110 -19.46 39.86 -7.11
C LYS A 110 -19.92 38.45 -6.77
N ASP A 111 -19.19 37.43 -7.20
CA ASP A 111 -19.41 36.03 -6.83
C ASP A 111 -18.62 35.72 -5.56
N GLU A 112 -19.28 35.06 -4.59
CA GLU A 112 -18.66 34.61 -3.33
C GLU A 112 -17.49 33.64 -3.56
N SER A 113 -17.47 32.96 -4.70
CA SER A 113 -16.41 32.03 -5.08
C SER A 113 -15.12 32.73 -5.51
N GLY A 114 -15.23 33.89 -6.17
CA GLY A 114 -14.09 34.63 -6.69
C GLY A 114 -14.38 35.34 -8.01
N CYS A 115 -13.36 36.03 -8.54
CA CYS A 115 -13.44 36.77 -9.79
C CYS A 115 -12.05 37.01 -10.40
N ILE A 116 -12.02 37.25 -11.70
CA ILE A 116 -10.79 37.60 -12.40
C ILE A 116 -10.50 39.09 -12.17
N CYS A 117 -9.32 39.39 -11.63
CA CYS A 117 -8.86 40.73 -11.28
C CYS A 117 -8.21 41.46 -12.45
N SER A 118 -7.33 40.75 -13.17
CA SER A 118 -6.59 41.30 -14.31
C SER A 118 -6.21 40.19 -15.27
N VAL A 119 -6.16 40.55 -16.55
CA VAL A 119 -5.71 39.67 -17.62
C VAL A 119 -4.64 40.39 -18.41
N THR A 120 -3.43 39.84 -18.40
CA THR A 120 -2.29 40.33 -19.17
C THR A 120 -1.96 39.33 -20.26
N TYR A 121 -1.88 39.81 -21.51
CA TYR A 121 -1.48 39.00 -22.64
C TYR A 121 -0.03 39.32 -22.99
N ASP A 122 0.83 38.32 -22.94
CA ASP A 122 2.19 38.42 -23.45
C ASP A 122 2.23 37.83 -24.86
N THR A 123 2.20 38.71 -25.86
CA THR A 123 2.23 38.31 -27.27
C THR A 123 3.57 37.73 -27.70
N THR A 124 4.65 37.98 -26.95
CA THR A 124 5.99 37.51 -27.30
C THR A 124 6.25 36.09 -26.85
N SER A 125 5.61 35.65 -25.76
CA SER A 125 5.67 34.28 -25.26
C SER A 125 4.38 33.48 -25.52
N CYS A 126 3.40 34.09 -26.19
CA CYS A 126 2.07 33.52 -26.41
C CYS A 126 1.40 33.00 -25.12
N ARG A 127 1.65 33.72 -24.02
CA ARG A 127 1.17 33.37 -22.69
C ARG A 127 0.12 34.37 -22.22
N VAL A 128 -0.97 33.86 -21.68
CA VAL A 128 -1.93 34.70 -20.93
C VAL A 128 -1.67 34.53 -19.44
N ILE A 129 -1.57 35.64 -18.72
CA ILE A 129 -1.44 35.67 -17.27
C ILE A 129 -2.76 36.22 -16.72
N VAL A 130 -3.43 35.41 -15.93
CA VAL A 130 -4.71 35.74 -15.31
C VAL A 130 -4.51 35.82 -13.81
N ASP A 131 -4.84 36.97 -13.22
CA ASP A 131 -4.88 37.12 -11.77
C ASP A 131 -6.32 36.85 -11.30
N LEU A 132 -6.50 35.81 -10.50
CA LEU A 132 -7.78 35.34 -10.00
C LEU A 132 -7.82 35.49 -8.48
N ALA A 133 -8.78 36.24 -7.98
CA ALA A 133 -9.10 36.25 -6.56
C ALA A 133 -10.08 35.12 -6.26
N LEU A 134 -9.76 34.28 -5.29
CA LEU A 134 -10.60 33.17 -4.84
C LEU A 134 -10.81 33.24 -3.34
N SER A 135 -11.99 32.84 -2.89
CA SER A 135 -12.24 32.58 -1.47
C SER A 135 -11.58 31.26 -1.08
N CYS A 136 -10.28 31.30 -0.77
CA CYS A 136 -9.56 30.15 -0.24
C CYS A 136 -10.14 29.80 1.13
N GLY A 137 -10.58 28.55 1.29
CA GLY A 137 -10.99 28.04 2.60
C GLY A 137 -9.84 28.05 3.61
N GLN A 138 -10.15 27.67 4.84
CA GLN A 138 -9.09 27.49 5.85
C GLN A 138 -8.12 26.38 5.43
N PRO A 139 -6.82 26.51 5.76
CA PRO A 139 -5.85 25.45 5.52
C PRO A 139 -6.30 24.16 6.21
N GLY A 140 -6.17 23.05 5.50
CA GLY A 140 -6.36 21.70 6.02
C GLY A 140 -5.18 21.24 6.88
N PRO A 141 -5.03 19.92 7.11
CA PRO A 141 -3.92 19.38 7.88
C PRO A 141 -2.56 19.62 7.22
N ARG A 142 -1.52 19.66 8.04
CA ARG A 142 -0.13 19.80 7.62
C ARG A 142 0.45 18.45 7.21
N ILE A 143 0.81 18.33 5.94
CA ILE A 143 1.23 17.09 5.31
C ILE A 143 2.74 16.92 5.39
N PHE A 144 3.18 15.71 5.70
CA PHE A 144 4.60 15.35 5.65
C PHE A 144 4.96 14.84 4.25
N GLN A 145 5.43 15.76 3.39
CA GLN A 145 5.80 15.43 2.02
C GLN A 145 6.99 14.44 1.96
N GLY A 146 6.96 13.56 0.96
CA GLY A 146 7.97 12.55 0.69
C GLY A 146 7.88 11.30 1.56
N PHE A 147 6.87 11.19 2.42
CA PHE A 147 6.59 9.97 3.18
C PHE A 147 5.61 9.05 2.46
N THR A 148 6.01 7.79 2.32
CA THR A 148 5.23 6.78 1.62
C THR A 148 5.19 5.50 2.44
N VAL A 149 4.01 4.88 2.49
CA VAL A 149 3.79 3.55 3.06
C VAL A 149 3.20 2.68 1.97
N GLY A 150 3.82 1.54 1.67
CA GLY A 150 3.31 0.60 0.69
C GLY A 150 3.53 -0.85 1.09
N PHE A 151 2.97 -1.80 0.34
CA PHE A 151 3.17 -3.22 0.63
C PHE A 151 4.57 -3.68 0.23
N HIS A 152 5.15 -4.56 1.05
CA HIS A 152 6.45 -5.17 0.82
C HIS A 152 6.29 -6.63 0.33
N PRO A 153 7.00 -7.06 -0.73
CA PRO A 153 7.90 -6.29 -1.59
C PRO A 153 7.15 -5.22 -2.42
N ARG A 154 7.87 -4.16 -2.83
CA ARG A 154 7.32 -2.88 -3.32
C ARG A 154 6.15 -3.08 -4.30
N ALA A 155 4.95 -2.80 -3.82
CA ALA A 155 3.70 -2.88 -4.59
C ALA A 155 2.87 -1.60 -4.38
N TRP A 156 1.54 -1.73 -4.32
CA TRP A 156 0.64 -0.58 -4.15
C TRP A 156 0.93 0.22 -2.88
N GLU A 157 0.77 1.53 -3.00
CA GLU A 157 0.98 2.49 -1.93
C GLU A 157 -0.33 2.73 -1.18
N VAL A 158 -0.25 2.59 0.14
CA VAL A 158 -1.33 2.85 1.10
C VAL A 158 -1.36 4.33 1.44
N VAL A 159 -0.17 4.90 1.61
CA VAL A 159 0.07 6.33 1.82
C VAL A 159 1.07 6.78 0.78
N TYR A 160 0.75 7.87 0.07
CA TYR A 160 1.67 8.50 -0.86
C TYR A 160 1.86 9.97 -0.47
N ASN A 161 3.11 10.41 -0.37
CA ASN A 161 3.45 11.80 -0.10
C ASN A 161 2.77 12.36 1.18
N GLY A 162 2.63 11.54 2.22
CA GLY A 162 1.96 11.88 3.48
C GLY A 162 0.42 11.83 3.44
N ILE A 163 -0.16 11.44 2.31
CA ILE A 163 -1.61 11.40 2.07
C ILE A 163 -2.08 9.94 1.99
N THR A 164 -3.13 9.62 2.76
CA THR A 164 -3.73 8.28 2.75
C THR A 164 -4.64 8.10 1.54
N GLN A 165 -4.46 6.99 0.83
CA GLN A 165 -5.26 6.66 -0.35
C GLN A 165 -6.68 6.22 0.05
N TRP A 166 -7.67 6.52 -0.81
CA TRP A 166 -9.11 6.33 -0.56
C TRP A 166 -9.50 4.94 -0.03
N GLY A 167 -8.89 3.86 -0.54
CA GLY A 167 -9.17 2.49 -0.13
C GLY A 167 -8.71 2.11 1.28
N TYR A 168 -7.85 2.93 1.90
CA TYR A 168 -7.25 2.69 3.21
C TYR A 168 -7.60 3.74 4.25
N VAL A 169 -8.59 4.59 3.97
CA VAL A 169 -9.15 5.52 4.98
C VAL A 169 -10.05 4.76 5.95
N LYS A 170 -10.80 3.79 5.43
CA LYS A 170 -11.71 2.90 6.14
C LYS A 170 -11.64 1.52 5.49
N PRO A 171 -11.88 0.44 6.25
CA PRO A 171 -11.87 -0.90 5.71
C PRO A 171 -13.00 -1.07 4.68
N GLN A 172 -12.63 -1.51 3.48
CA GLN A 172 -13.57 -1.89 2.42
C GLN A 172 -13.31 -3.36 2.05
N TYR A 173 -14.37 -4.11 1.70
CA TYR A 173 -14.24 -5.52 1.35
C TYR A 173 -13.21 -5.76 0.23
N GLY A 174 -13.18 -4.91 -0.81
CA GLY A 174 -12.24 -5.04 -1.93
C GLY A 174 -10.76 -4.77 -1.58
N PHE A 175 -10.49 -4.13 -0.44
CA PHE A 175 -9.14 -3.81 0.05
C PHE A 175 -8.79 -4.56 1.34
N SER A 176 -9.60 -5.55 1.72
CA SER A 176 -9.42 -6.34 2.94
C SER A 176 -8.66 -7.63 2.69
N PHE A 177 -7.88 -8.05 3.68
CA PHE A 177 -7.12 -9.29 3.65
C PHE A 177 -8.01 -10.48 4.04
N GLY A 178 -7.96 -11.56 3.25
CA GLY A 178 -8.72 -12.78 3.52
C GLY A 178 -8.21 -13.53 4.76
N THR A 179 -9.00 -14.45 5.31
CA THR A 179 -8.67 -15.21 6.54
C THR A 179 -7.29 -15.88 6.46
N GLU A 180 -6.95 -16.47 5.32
CA GLU A 180 -5.69 -17.19 5.06
C GLU A 180 -4.42 -16.33 5.19
N GLN A 181 -4.52 -15.04 4.90
CA GLN A 181 -3.37 -14.14 4.95
C GLN A 181 -3.10 -13.77 6.40
N THR A 182 -2.15 -14.44 7.06
CA THR A 182 -1.83 -14.23 8.49
C THR A 182 -0.78 -13.14 8.74
N LYS A 183 -0.06 -12.72 7.69
CA LYS A 183 0.99 -11.71 7.77
C LYS A 183 0.92 -10.77 6.57
N VAL A 184 1.09 -9.47 6.83
CA VAL A 184 1.29 -8.42 5.82
C VAL A 184 2.48 -7.58 6.22
N SER A 185 3.36 -7.29 5.27
CA SER A 185 4.55 -6.46 5.50
C SER A 185 4.37 -5.13 4.76
N LEU A 186 4.61 -4.02 5.45
CA LEU A 186 4.56 -2.67 4.90
C LEU A 186 5.96 -2.07 4.91
N TYR A 187 6.38 -1.44 3.82
CA TYR A 187 7.60 -0.64 3.79
C TYR A 187 7.25 0.83 4.02
N PHE A 188 8.14 1.54 4.70
CA PHE A 188 8.04 2.96 5.01
C PHE A 188 9.26 3.64 4.40
N THR A 189 9.05 4.75 3.70
CA THR A 189 10.12 5.57 3.14
C THR A 189 9.86 7.04 3.42
N ALA A 190 10.88 7.79 3.77
CA ALA A 190 10.84 9.26 3.87
C ALA A 190 12.09 9.88 3.26
N VAL A 191 12.05 11.20 3.02
CA VAL A 191 13.24 11.98 2.68
C VAL A 191 14.26 11.87 3.82
N ALA A 192 15.49 11.48 3.49
CA ALA A 192 16.51 11.15 4.50
C ALA A 192 16.72 12.27 5.54
N ALA A 193 16.72 13.53 5.12
CA ALA A 193 16.89 14.69 6.00
C ALA A 193 15.78 14.85 7.05
N LEU A 194 14.57 14.36 6.75
CA LEU A 194 13.39 14.49 7.61
C LEU A 194 12.96 13.16 8.25
N SER A 195 13.60 12.05 7.88
CA SER A 195 13.26 10.68 8.34
C SER A 195 13.21 10.53 9.86
N LYS A 196 14.04 11.28 10.60
CA LYS A 196 14.10 11.25 12.07
C LYS A 196 12.85 11.79 12.76
N LEU A 197 12.02 12.55 12.04
CA LEU A 197 10.76 13.07 12.58
C LEU A 197 9.68 11.99 12.64
N VAL A 198 9.83 10.90 11.88
CA VAL A 198 8.89 9.79 11.85
C VAL A 198 9.08 8.95 13.11
N SER A 199 8.04 8.91 13.93
CA SER A 199 8.04 8.16 15.19
C SER A 199 7.46 6.75 15.02
N LYS A 200 7.59 5.94 16.07
CA LYS A 200 7.05 4.59 16.12
C LYS A 200 5.52 4.58 15.85
N PRO A 201 5.02 3.71 14.96
CA PRO A 201 3.60 3.61 14.68
C PRO A 201 2.81 3.06 15.88
N LEU A 202 1.61 3.58 16.07
CA LEU A 202 0.60 3.13 17.02
C LEU A 202 -0.51 2.40 16.26
N TYR A 203 -1.21 1.48 16.92
CA TYR A 203 -2.32 0.77 16.31
C TYR A 203 -3.52 0.65 17.25
N LYS A 204 -4.72 0.58 16.66
CA LYS A 204 -5.99 0.29 17.33
C LYS A 204 -6.79 -0.68 16.47
N VAL A 205 -7.50 -1.60 17.12
CA VAL A 205 -8.30 -2.64 16.46
C VAL A 205 -9.77 -2.46 16.78
N PHE A 206 -10.62 -2.51 15.77
CA PHE A 206 -12.07 -2.44 15.94
C PHE A 206 -12.77 -3.57 15.19
N PRO A 207 -13.63 -4.35 15.87
CA PRO A 207 -13.84 -4.39 17.32
C PRO A 207 -12.58 -4.85 18.09
N GLU A 208 -12.44 -4.44 19.36
CA GLU A 208 -11.23 -4.70 20.17
C GLU A 208 -10.98 -6.19 20.46
N LYS A 209 -12.03 -7.00 20.42
CA LYS A 209 -11.97 -8.45 20.66
C LYS A 209 -12.25 -9.21 19.37
N GLY A 210 -11.59 -10.35 19.20
CA GLY A 210 -11.82 -11.28 18.08
C GLY A 210 -10.69 -11.32 17.04
N LEU A 211 -9.80 -10.33 17.05
CA LEU A 211 -8.58 -10.32 16.24
C LEU A 211 -7.35 -10.07 17.11
N GLU A 212 -6.41 -11.01 17.11
CA GLU A 212 -5.12 -10.86 17.78
C GLU A 212 -4.11 -10.27 16.79
N ILE A 213 -3.39 -9.22 17.19
CA ILE A 213 -2.39 -8.55 16.34
C ILE A 213 -1.05 -8.46 17.05
N LYS A 214 0.01 -8.71 16.28
CA LYS A 214 1.40 -8.53 16.69
C LYS A 214 2.13 -7.74 15.61
N LEU A 215 2.71 -6.60 16.01
CA LEU A 215 3.58 -5.80 15.17
C LEU A 215 5.05 -6.16 15.41
N SER A 216 5.83 -6.26 14.35
CA SER A 216 7.29 -6.49 14.38
C SER A 216 7.99 -5.76 13.23
N GLY A 217 9.32 -5.83 13.18
CA GLY A 217 10.14 -5.17 12.14
C GLY A 217 10.74 -3.84 12.59
N SER A 218 11.61 -3.27 11.74
CA SER A 218 12.38 -2.03 12.03
C SER A 218 11.49 -0.80 12.22
N ALA A 219 10.34 -0.73 11.54
CA ALA A 219 9.39 0.34 11.79
C ALA A 219 8.77 0.23 13.20
N SER A 220 8.58 -0.99 13.71
CA SER A 220 8.02 -1.23 15.05
C SER A 220 9.00 -0.93 16.18
N THR A 221 10.31 -0.91 15.90
CA THR A 221 11.34 -0.45 16.87
C THR A 221 11.48 1.07 16.86
N GLY A 222 10.97 1.75 15.84
CA GLY A 222 11.08 3.19 15.67
C GLY A 222 12.31 3.61 14.86
N ASP A 223 12.84 2.73 14.02
CA ASP A 223 13.97 3.07 13.15
C ASP A 223 13.49 4.09 12.10
N PRO A 224 14.30 5.11 11.76
CA PRO A 224 13.90 6.14 10.81
C PRO A 224 13.87 5.60 9.37
N PRO A 225 12.76 5.74 8.63
CA PRO A 225 12.66 5.30 7.24
C PRO A 225 13.39 6.23 6.28
N THR A 226 14.26 5.71 5.41
CA THR A 226 14.81 6.48 4.28
C THR A 226 14.48 5.85 2.94
N THR A 227 14.54 6.62 1.86
CA THR A 227 14.33 6.11 0.50
C THR A 227 15.35 5.03 0.08
N LEU A 228 16.59 5.11 0.58
CA LEU A 228 17.65 4.15 0.31
C LEU A 228 17.62 2.95 1.27
N SER A 229 17.14 3.15 2.49
CA SER A 229 16.99 2.12 3.52
C SER A 229 15.57 2.13 4.11
N PRO A 230 14.58 1.58 3.37
CA PRO A 230 13.20 1.54 3.85
C PRO A 230 13.09 0.72 5.13
N THR A 231 12.27 1.17 6.07
CA THR A 231 11.94 0.38 7.27
C THR A 231 10.70 -0.47 7.02
N VAL A 232 10.62 -1.63 7.67
CA VAL A 232 9.53 -2.58 7.44
C VAL A 232 8.70 -2.74 8.71
N LEU A 233 7.38 -2.64 8.56
CA LEU A 233 6.39 -2.99 9.58
C LEU A 233 5.73 -4.30 9.19
N ASP A 234 5.99 -5.34 9.96
CA ASP A 234 5.32 -6.63 9.83
C ASP A 234 4.08 -6.64 10.72
N VAL A 235 2.92 -6.74 10.10
CA VAL A 235 1.63 -6.93 10.77
C VAL A 235 1.26 -8.40 10.71
N THR A 236 1.38 -9.09 11.84
CA THR A 236 0.92 -10.48 11.97
C THR A 236 -0.40 -10.47 12.73
N TRP A 237 -1.40 -11.15 12.20
CA TRP A 237 -2.72 -11.21 12.82
C TRP A 237 -3.30 -12.62 12.81
N ARG A 238 -4.20 -12.88 13.75
CA ARG A 238 -4.86 -14.17 13.91
C ARG A 238 -6.32 -13.98 14.28
N CYS A 239 -7.19 -14.62 13.50
CA CYS A 239 -8.63 -14.61 13.72
C CYS A 239 -9.00 -15.51 14.91
N GLN A 240 -9.47 -14.92 16.00
CA GLN A 240 -9.98 -15.64 17.17
C GLN A 240 -11.49 -15.85 17.10
N THR A 241 -12.22 -14.91 16.49
CA THR A 241 -13.68 -14.97 16.36
C THR A 241 -14.07 -14.71 14.91
N LYS A 242 -14.99 -15.56 14.39
CA LYS A 242 -15.57 -15.37 13.06
C LYS A 242 -16.38 -14.06 13.03
N GLN A 243 -16.23 -13.31 11.95
CA GLN A 243 -17.04 -12.12 11.70
C GLN A 243 -17.25 -11.91 10.19
N ASP A 244 -18.48 -11.55 9.81
CA ASP A 244 -18.84 -11.33 8.41
C ASP A 244 -18.34 -9.97 7.89
N THR A 245 -18.16 -8.99 8.78
CA THR A 245 -17.57 -7.68 8.49
C THR A 245 -16.06 -7.69 8.78
N PRO A 246 -15.24 -6.98 7.98
CA PRO A 246 -13.81 -6.90 8.22
C PRO A 246 -13.50 -6.18 9.53
N TYR A 247 -12.56 -6.73 10.30
CA TYR A 247 -11.93 -6.03 11.41
C TYR A 247 -11.12 -4.85 10.87
N GLU A 248 -11.22 -3.71 11.53
CA GLU A 248 -10.44 -2.52 11.22
C GLU A 248 -9.18 -2.48 12.07
N VAL A 249 -8.03 -2.44 11.41
CA VAL A 249 -6.73 -2.22 12.05
C VAL A 249 -6.25 -0.83 11.65
N ASN A 250 -6.52 0.15 12.51
CA ASN A 250 -6.11 1.53 12.28
C ASN A 250 -4.68 1.73 12.78
N ILE A 251 -3.78 2.09 11.88
CA ILE A 251 -2.38 2.38 12.15
C ILE A 251 -2.17 3.89 12.04
N THR A 252 -1.63 4.47 13.09
CA THR A 252 -1.31 5.90 13.22
C THR A 252 0.20 6.07 13.31
N VAL A 253 0.79 6.82 12.39
CA VAL A 253 2.21 7.14 12.34
C VAL A 253 2.39 8.60 12.79
N PRO A 254 2.88 8.85 14.03
CA PRO A 254 3.14 10.19 14.50
C PRO A 254 4.38 10.77 13.80
N ILE A 255 4.32 12.04 13.45
CA ILE A 255 5.42 12.76 12.80
C ILE A 255 5.59 14.10 13.51
N GLU A 256 6.80 14.35 14.01
CA GLU A 256 7.06 15.55 14.80
C GLU A 256 6.90 16.83 13.95
N GLY A 257 6.01 17.73 14.39
CA GLY A 257 5.74 19.00 13.71
C GLY A 257 4.74 18.93 12.55
N TYR A 258 4.13 17.77 12.31
CA TYR A 258 3.14 17.51 11.25
C TYR A 258 1.90 16.80 11.81
N ASP A 259 0.82 16.78 11.02
CA ASP A 259 -0.32 15.95 11.37
C ASP A 259 0.02 14.46 11.19
N PRO A 260 -0.44 13.58 12.10
CA PRO A 260 -0.13 12.16 12.03
C PRO A 260 -0.82 11.52 10.82
N VAL A 261 -0.11 10.58 10.20
CA VAL A 261 -0.62 9.82 9.07
C VAL A 261 -1.37 8.60 9.59
N ASN A 262 -2.65 8.48 9.24
CA ASN A 262 -3.50 7.40 9.71
C ASN A 262 -4.08 6.63 8.53
N PHE A 263 -3.94 5.31 8.55
CA PHE A 263 -4.51 4.42 7.55
C PHE A 263 -5.06 3.16 8.22
N SER A 264 -6.11 2.59 7.64
CA SER A 264 -6.80 1.41 8.14
C SER A 264 -6.62 0.24 7.19
N LEU A 265 -6.23 -0.91 7.76
CA LEU A 265 -6.18 -2.19 7.07
C LEU A 265 -7.40 -3.02 7.47
N GLY A 266 -8.11 -3.59 6.49
CA GLY A 266 -9.25 -4.47 6.73
C GLY A 266 -8.82 -5.93 6.79
N LYS A 267 -9.31 -6.68 7.78
CA LYS A 267 -9.06 -8.13 7.90
C LYS A 267 -10.38 -8.90 8.00
N LEU A 268 -10.62 -9.80 7.04
CA LEU A 268 -11.75 -10.72 7.08
C LEU A 268 -11.40 -11.99 7.85
N CYS A 269 -12.35 -12.46 8.66
CA CYS A 269 -12.23 -13.66 9.48
C CYS A 269 -13.46 -14.53 9.31
N GLU A 270 -13.47 -15.34 8.26
CA GLU A 270 -14.59 -16.24 7.94
C GLU A 270 -14.66 -17.45 8.87
N TYR A 271 -13.54 -17.82 9.49
CA TYR A 271 -13.45 -18.93 10.44
C TYR A 271 -12.36 -18.69 11.50
N GLU A 272 -12.46 -19.39 12.63
CA GLU A 272 -11.49 -19.30 13.72
C GLU A 272 -10.20 -20.05 13.39
N GLN A 273 -9.07 -19.38 13.53
CA GLN A 273 -7.76 -19.99 13.34
C GLN A 273 -7.32 -20.69 14.62
N LYS A 274 -7.73 -21.96 14.80
CA LYS A 274 -7.24 -22.81 15.88
C LYS A 274 -5.80 -23.24 15.59
N GLY A 275 -4.98 -23.26 16.64
CA GLY A 275 -3.54 -23.49 16.50
C GLY A 275 -3.26 -24.94 16.09
N TRP A 276 -2.27 -25.14 15.23
CA TRP A 276 -1.80 -26.49 14.84
C TRP A 276 -1.39 -27.38 16.01
N ALA A 277 -1.17 -26.81 17.20
CA ALA A 277 -0.90 -27.55 18.42
C ALA A 277 -2.01 -28.57 18.77
N THR A 278 -3.30 -28.25 18.54
CA THR A 278 -4.38 -29.21 18.84
C THR A 278 -4.39 -30.38 17.88
N PHE A 279 -4.05 -30.15 16.61
CA PHE A 279 -3.88 -31.22 15.63
C PHE A 279 -2.65 -32.07 15.95
N GLY A 280 -1.53 -31.45 16.34
CA GLY A 280 -0.33 -32.14 16.78
C GLY A 280 -0.58 -33.05 17.98
N VAL A 281 -1.30 -32.58 19.00
CA VAL A 281 -1.66 -33.38 20.18
C VAL A 281 -2.60 -34.53 19.81
N LEU A 282 -3.63 -34.29 18.99
CA LEU A 282 -4.54 -35.34 18.52
C LEU A 282 -3.80 -36.42 17.72
N CYS A 283 -2.93 -36.02 16.80
CA CYS A 283 -2.08 -36.94 16.05
C CYS A 283 -1.15 -37.73 16.98
N CYS A 284 -0.54 -37.09 17.97
CA CYS A 284 0.34 -37.75 18.92
C CYS A 284 -0.43 -38.80 19.76
N VAL A 285 -1.62 -38.47 20.26
CA VAL A 285 -2.51 -39.40 20.98
C VAL A 285 -2.89 -40.60 20.09
N LEU A 286 -3.24 -40.37 18.82
CA LEU A 286 -3.59 -41.44 17.88
C LEU A 286 -2.42 -42.37 17.58
N ILE A 287 -1.19 -41.86 17.48
CA ILE A 287 0.02 -42.67 17.27
C ILE A 287 0.32 -43.53 18.50
N VAL A 288 0.17 -42.98 19.71
CA VAL A 288 0.38 -43.73 20.96
C VAL A 288 -0.69 -44.82 21.13
N LEU A 289 -1.95 -44.53 20.82
CA LEU A 289 -3.01 -45.52 20.88
C LEU A 289 -2.83 -46.63 19.83
N SER A 290 -2.46 -46.30 18.59
CA SER A 290 -2.26 -47.30 17.54
C SER A 290 -1.08 -48.22 17.86
N THR A 291 0.01 -47.69 18.40
CA THR A 291 1.15 -48.51 18.86
C THR A 291 0.76 -49.40 20.04
N ALA A 292 0.00 -48.89 21.02
CA ALA A 292 -0.50 -49.69 22.13
C ALA A 292 -1.43 -50.83 21.67
N PHE A 293 -2.36 -50.55 20.74
CA PHE A 293 -3.23 -51.57 20.16
C PHE A 293 -2.46 -52.61 19.33
N CYS A 294 -1.44 -52.19 18.56
CA CYS A 294 -0.55 -53.12 17.86
C CYS A 294 0.21 -54.05 18.82
N CYS A 295 0.77 -53.50 19.90
CA CYS A 295 1.45 -54.30 20.92
C CYS A 295 0.49 -55.24 21.64
N ALA A 296 -0.70 -54.76 22.03
CA ALA A 296 -1.72 -55.58 22.67
C ALA A 296 -2.23 -56.70 21.75
N GLY A 297 -2.43 -56.42 20.46
CA GLY A 297 -2.76 -57.42 19.44
C GLY A 297 -1.68 -58.48 19.27
N PHE A 298 -0.41 -58.07 19.33
CA PHE A 298 0.73 -58.99 19.30
C PHE A 298 0.78 -59.89 20.55
N PHE A 299 0.56 -59.35 21.75
CA PHE A 299 0.46 -60.14 22.99
C PHE A 299 -0.75 -61.07 23.00
N TYR A 300 -1.90 -60.62 22.50
CA TYR A 300 -3.10 -61.44 22.37
C TYR A 300 -2.87 -62.61 21.41
N LYS A 301 -2.30 -62.33 20.24
CA LYS A 301 -2.00 -63.35 19.21
C LYS A 301 -0.98 -64.38 19.69
N THR A 302 0.09 -63.94 20.36
CA THR A 302 1.11 -64.85 20.92
C THR A 302 0.60 -65.70 22.09
N ARG A 303 -0.39 -65.23 22.86
CA ARG A 303 -1.02 -65.97 23.98
C ARG A 303 -2.12 -66.94 23.55
N VAL A 304 -2.90 -66.61 22.52
CA VAL A 304 -4.08 -67.39 22.10
C VAL A 304 -3.80 -68.34 20.93
N GLU A 305 -2.95 -67.95 19.97
CA GLU A 305 -2.61 -68.78 18.79
C GLU A 305 -1.24 -69.49 18.90
N GLY A 306 -0.44 -69.15 19.92
CA GLY A 306 0.91 -69.71 20.12
C GLY A 306 1.98 -69.07 19.22
N LEU A 307 3.26 -69.24 19.58
CA LEU A 307 4.45 -68.58 19.00
C LEU A 307 4.68 -68.80 17.49
N TYR A 308 3.88 -69.65 16.81
CA TYR A 308 4.04 -69.98 15.39
C TYR A 308 3.37 -68.98 14.44
N ALA A 309 2.72 -67.93 14.94
CA ALA A 309 2.01 -66.94 14.12
C ALA A 309 2.75 -65.59 13.95
N LEU A 310 4.06 -65.53 14.24
CA LEU A 310 4.89 -64.37 13.92
C LEU A 310 5.36 -64.40 12.45
N PRO A 311 5.09 -63.37 11.62
CA PRO A 311 5.72 -63.25 10.32
C PRO A 311 7.23 -63.09 10.50
N GLY A 312 8.02 -64.02 9.96
CA GLY A 312 9.49 -63.97 9.97
C GLY A 312 10.19 -64.91 10.96
N MET A 313 9.50 -65.47 11.95
CA MET A 313 10.11 -66.45 12.86
C MET A 313 10.44 -67.79 12.17
N ASN A 314 9.69 -68.17 11.13
CA ASN A 314 10.01 -69.36 10.33
C ASN A 314 11.37 -69.24 9.61
N ILE A 315 11.80 -68.03 9.27
CA ILE A 315 13.08 -67.80 8.59
C ILE A 315 14.23 -67.93 9.59
N LEU A 316 14.08 -67.36 10.79
CA LEU A 316 15.08 -67.49 11.85
C LEU A 316 15.20 -68.93 12.38
N ALA A 317 14.08 -69.65 12.51
CA ALA A 317 14.10 -71.06 12.89
C ALA A 317 14.80 -71.94 11.83
N ALA A 318 14.50 -71.73 10.55
CA ALA A 318 15.15 -72.44 9.45
C ALA A 318 16.65 -72.11 9.34
N CYS A 319 17.06 -70.86 9.60
CA CYS A 319 18.48 -70.48 9.60
C CYS A 319 19.25 -71.09 10.79
N LEU A 320 18.62 -71.20 11.97
CA LEU A 320 19.26 -71.78 13.14
C LEU A 320 19.44 -73.30 13.00
N GLU A 321 18.46 -73.98 12.38
CA GLU A 321 18.48 -75.41 12.09
C GLU A 321 19.56 -75.79 11.07
N VAL A 322 19.86 -74.91 10.10
CA VAL A 322 20.96 -75.06 9.14
C VAL A 322 22.34 -74.89 9.81
N THR A 323 22.44 -74.12 10.89
CA THR A 323 23.72 -73.91 11.61
C THR A 323 24.01 -74.92 12.73
N SER A 324 23.02 -75.71 13.16
CA SER A 324 23.19 -76.69 14.26
C SER A 324 23.29 -78.16 13.82
N GLY A 325 23.24 -78.44 12.51
CA GLY A 325 23.43 -79.79 11.96
C GLY A 325 24.90 -80.13 11.75
N ASN A 326 25.48 -80.89 12.68
CA ASN A 326 26.84 -81.44 12.61
C ASN A 326 27.13 -82.23 11.32
N ASP A 327 28.18 -81.80 10.62
CA ASP A 327 29.24 -82.49 9.85
C ASP A 327 29.02 -83.91 9.26
N VAL A 328 29.50 -84.11 8.01
CA VAL A 328 30.70 -84.93 7.71
C VAL A 328 30.97 -85.04 6.18
N SER A 329 32.15 -84.54 5.78
CA SER A 329 33.05 -84.93 4.67
C SER A 329 32.62 -84.86 3.20
N SER A 330 33.30 -83.97 2.44
CA SER A 330 34.18 -84.40 1.33
C SER A 330 35.12 -83.27 0.87
N GLN A 331 36.37 -83.37 1.32
CA GLN A 331 37.61 -83.31 0.54
C GLN A 331 37.93 -82.10 -0.38
N SER A 332 39.09 -81.52 -0.07
CA SER A 332 39.90 -80.51 -0.77
C SER A 332 40.19 -80.78 -2.26
N SER A 333 40.17 -79.73 -3.08
CA SER A 333 41.06 -79.58 -4.25
C SER A 333 41.28 -78.10 -4.57
N TRP A 334 42.54 -77.76 -4.79
CA TRP A 334 43.06 -76.46 -5.20
C TRP A 334 42.76 -76.17 -6.68
N GLU A 335 42.62 -74.90 -7.08
CA GLU A 335 43.36 -74.31 -8.21
C GLU A 335 43.10 -72.80 -8.40
N ASP A 336 44.19 -72.11 -8.72
CA ASP A 336 44.39 -70.67 -8.92
C ASP A 336 43.59 -70.05 -10.08
N SER A 337 43.37 -68.72 -10.01
CA SER A 337 43.62 -67.80 -11.12
C SER A 337 43.77 -66.35 -10.64
N LYS A 338 44.98 -65.81 -10.80
CA LYS A 338 45.35 -64.40 -10.65
C LYS A 338 44.92 -63.57 -11.87
N TYR A 339 44.47 -62.34 -11.60
CA TYR A 339 44.71 -61.05 -12.28
C TYR A 339 45.05 -60.97 -13.79
N GLY A 340 44.34 -60.09 -14.52
CA GLY A 340 44.91 -59.38 -15.70
C GLY A 340 43.94 -58.74 -16.71
N SER A 341 43.54 -57.49 -16.45
CA SER A 341 43.33 -56.32 -17.36
C SER A 341 42.75 -56.46 -18.79
N MET A 342 41.71 -55.67 -19.07
CA MET A 342 41.81 -54.43 -19.86
C MET A 342 40.94 -53.34 -19.24
#